data_AF-A0A7C9E3H7-F1
#
_entry.id   AF-A0A7C9E3H7-F1
#
_cell.length_a   1.000
_cell.length_b   1.000
_cell.length_c   1.000
_cell.angle_alpha   90.00
_cell.angle_beta   90.00
_cell.angle_gamma   90.00
#
_symmetry.space_group_name_H-M   'P 1'
#
loop_
_entity.id
_entity.type
_entity.pdbx_description
1 polymer ?
#
loop_
_entity_poly.entity_id
_entity_poly.type
_entity_poly.pdbx_seq_one_letter_code
_entity_poly.pdbx_strand_id
1 'polypeptide(L)'
;AVKSALMTTAYNLDNSGSNFTDLATGQQSSPFVHGSGHVDPNKASNPGLVYDIDTSQYIAFLCASGYDSKKIAVFLKESSTIDCSTQKLSSPGDLNYPSFSVVFEAGKDVVEYTRTVKNVGTSVDAMYMVNVNA
;
A
#
# COMPACT_ATOMS: atom_id res chain seq x y z
N ALA A 1 -3.32 9.87 -1.20
CA ALA A 1 -3.56 9.87 -2.66
C ALA A 1 -2.28 9.86 -3.53
N VAL A 2 -1.39 10.87 -3.48
CA VAL A 2 -0.26 11.01 -4.45
C VAL A 2 0.63 9.76 -4.53
N LYS A 3 1.03 9.19 -3.39
CA LYS A 3 1.80 7.95 -3.33
C LYS A 3 1.10 6.79 -4.05
N SER A 4 -0.22 6.67 -3.89
CA SER A 4 -1.00 5.66 -4.59
C SER A 4 -0.91 5.85 -6.09
N ALA A 5 -1.09 7.08 -6.59
CA ALA A 5 -1.05 7.36 -8.02
C ALA A 5 0.29 6.91 -8.64
N LEU A 6 1.41 7.26 -7.99
CA LEU A 6 2.75 6.86 -8.43
C LEU A 6 2.95 5.33 -8.42
N MET A 7 2.42 4.65 -7.41
CA MET A 7 2.59 3.20 -7.25
C MET A 7 1.71 2.40 -8.21
N THR A 8 0.42 2.74 -8.33
CA THR A 8 -0.54 1.95 -9.13
C THR A 8 -0.39 2.14 -10.63
N THR A 9 0.31 3.20 -11.06
CA THR A 9 0.63 3.44 -12.48
C THR A 9 2.07 3.13 -12.84
N ALA A 10 2.86 2.61 -11.90
CA ALA A 10 4.22 2.16 -12.15
C ALA A 10 4.24 0.98 -13.14
N TYR A 11 5.37 0.80 -13.81
CA TYR A 11 5.59 -0.31 -14.75
C TYR A 11 6.77 -1.17 -14.32
N ASN A 12 6.78 -2.43 -14.75
CA ASN A 12 7.76 -3.44 -14.33
C ASN A 12 8.62 -3.99 -15.47
N LEU A 13 8.56 -3.36 -16.65
CA LEU A 13 9.34 -3.73 -17.82
C LEU A 13 10.45 -2.71 -18.08
N ASP A 14 11.64 -3.20 -18.43
CA ASP A 14 12.74 -2.35 -18.88
C ASP A 14 12.56 -1.91 -20.35
N ASN A 15 13.56 -1.21 -20.89
CA ASN A 15 13.55 -0.73 -22.28
C ASN A 15 13.67 -1.86 -23.32
N SER A 16 13.97 -3.10 -22.92
CA SER A 16 13.92 -4.29 -23.77
C SER A 16 12.55 -4.96 -23.76
N GLY A 17 11.63 -4.51 -22.90
CA GLY A 17 10.34 -5.15 -22.67
C GLY A 17 10.39 -6.35 -21.73
N SER A 18 11.51 -6.56 -21.04
CA SER A 18 11.70 -7.65 -20.08
C SER A 18 11.41 -7.20 -18.66
N ASN A 19 11.03 -8.11 -17.77
CA ASN A 19 10.94 -7.80 -16.34
C ASN A 19 12.29 -7.30 -15.83
N PHE A 20 12.26 -6.39 -14.85
CA PHE A 20 13.50 -5.89 -14.24
C PHE A 20 14.37 -7.03 -13.71
N THR A 21 15.69 -6.87 -13.85
CA THR A 21 16.69 -7.75 -13.25
C THR A 21 17.23 -7.11 -11.99
N ASP A 22 17.30 -7.88 -10.90
CA ASP A 22 18.05 -7.49 -9.71
C ASP A 22 19.55 -7.59 -10.01
N LEU A 23 20.24 -6.45 -10.00
CA LEU A 23 21.67 -6.38 -10.31
C LEU A 23 22.53 -7.18 -9.32
N ALA A 24 22.09 -7.35 -8.08
CA ALA A 24 22.85 -8.07 -7.06
C ALA A 24 22.88 -9.58 -7.30
N THR A 25 21.79 -10.14 -7.84
CA THR A 25 21.61 -11.60 -8.01
C THR A 25 21.62 -12.04 -9.48
N GLY A 26 21.42 -11.12 -10.42
CA GLY A 26 21.21 -11.42 -11.84
C GLY A 26 19.87 -12.11 -12.12
N GLN A 27 18.98 -12.24 -11.13
CA GLN A 27 17.67 -12.86 -11.27
C GLN A 27 16.59 -11.81 -11.55
N GLN A 28 15.39 -12.27 -11.92
CA GLN A 28 14.24 -11.38 -12.02
C GLN A 28 13.99 -10.67 -10.68
N SER A 29 13.81 -9.36 -10.75
CA SER A 29 13.56 -8.48 -9.61
C SER A 29 12.20 -8.78 -8.98
N SER A 30 12.12 -8.62 -7.66
CA SER A 30 10.90 -8.82 -6.89
C SER A 30 10.39 -7.52 -6.31
N PRO A 31 9.11 -7.42 -5.91
CA PRO A 31 8.58 -6.21 -5.25
C PRO A 31 9.36 -5.77 -4.01
N PHE A 32 10.14 -6.65 -3.37
CA PHE A 32 11.04 -6.27 -2.26
C PHE A 32 12.25 -5.42 -2.70
N VAL A 33 12.61 -5.46 -3.98
CA VAL A 33 13.71 -4.68 -4.58
C VAL A 33 13.18 -3.37 -5.19
N HIS A 34 12.09 -3.44 -5.97
CA HIS A 34 11.61 -2.29 -6.78
C HIS A 34 10.19 -1.79 -6.40
N GLY A 35 9.58 -2.34 -5.35
CA GLY A 35 8.23 -1.98 -4.93
C GLY A 35 7.21 -2.26 -6.04
N SER A 36 6.43 -1.23 -6.40
CA SER A 36 5.42 -1.33 -7.45
C SER A 36 5.99 -1.26 -8.87
N GLY A 37 7.25 -0.83 -9.04
CA GLY A 37 7.88 -0.64 -10.34
C GLY A 37 8.58 0.71 -10.52
N HIS A 38 8.98 0.97 -11.76
CA HIS A 38 9.52 2.26 -12.16
C HIS A 38 8.39 3.26 -12.38
N VAL A 39 8.63 4.52 -12.01
CA VAL A 39 7.62 5.57 -12.07
C VAL A 39 7.25 5.93 -13.51
N ASP A 40 5.95 6.10 -13.76
CA ASP A 40 5.41 6.75 -14.96
C ASP A 40 4.71 8.05 -14.55
N PRO A 41 5.40 9.20 -14.59
CA PRO A 41 4.84 10.47 -14.13
C PRO A 41 3.61 10.89 -14.95
N ASN A 42 3.59 10.56 -16.24
CA ASN A 42 2.50 10.93 -17.12
C ASN A 42 1.23 10.16 -16.77
N LYS A 43 1.32 8.85 -16.55
CA LYS A 43 0.16 8.07 -16.09
C LYS A 43 -0.25 8.42 -14.66
N ALA A 44 0.70 8.71 -13.77
CA ALA A 44 0.42 9.07 -12.39
C ALA A 44 -0.41 10.37 -12.27
N SER A 45 -0.40 11.23 -13.29
CA SER A 45 -1.26 12.43 -13.32
C SER A 45 -2.76 12.10 -13.39
N ASN A 46 -3.13 10.93 -13.91
CA ASN A 46 -4.51 10.48 -14.11
C ASN A 46 -4.64 8.97 -13.78
N PRO A 47 -4.52 8.57 -12.50
CA PRO A 47 -4.44 7.15 -12.12
C PRO A 47 -5.80 6.42 -12.16
N GLY A 48 -6.90 7.13 -12.35
CA GLY A 48 -8.27 6.60 -12.29
C GLY A 48 -8.72 6.30 -10.86
N LEU A 49 -8.05 5.38 -10.18
CA LEU A 49 -8.31 5.01 -8.79
C LEU A 49 -7.12 5.34 -7.89
N VAL A 50 -7.39 5.69 -6.64
CA VAL A 50 -6.36 5.84 -5.60
C VAL A 50 -6.76 5.13 -4.31
N TYR A 51 -5.76 4.58 -3.64
CA TYR A 51 -5.83 4.18 -2.24
C TYR A 51 -5.53 5.42 -1.40
N ASP A 52 -6.58 6.07 -0.90
CA ASP A 52 -6.43 7.25 -0.06
C ASP A 52 -6.22 6.86 1.40
N ILE A 53 -5.31 7.57 2.07
CA ILE A 53 -4.90 7.30 3.45
C ILE A 53 -4.67 8.63 4.15
N ASP A 54 -5.25 8.78 5.33
CA ASP A 54 -4.98 9.92 6.22
C ASP A 54 -4.12 9.54 7.44
N THR A 55 -3.73 10.54 8.22
CA THR A 55 -2.92 10.35 9.43
C THR A 55 -3.58 9.45 10.46
N SER A 56 -4.91 9.46 10.58
CA SER A 56 -5.64 8.64 11.55
C SER A 56 -5.48 7.14 11.25
N GLN A 57 -5.45 6.77 9.97
CA GLN A 57 -5.21 5.39 9.56
C GLN A 57 -3.79 4.93 9.83
N TYR A 58 -2.79 5.83 9.75
CA TYR A 58 -1.42 5.51 10.18
C TYR A 58 -1.32 5.33 11.71
N ILE A 59 -2.05 6.13 12.48
CA ILE A 59 -2.14 5.94 13.94
C ILE A 59 -2.78 4.58 14.26
N ALA A 60 -3.88 4.25 13.59
CA ALA A 60 -4.55 2.95 13.74
C ALA A 60 -3.63 1.78 13.34
N PHE A 61 -2.82 1.94 12.29
CA PHE A 61 -1.81 0.97 11.88
C PHE A 61 -0.73 0.76 12.96
N LEU A 62 -0.24 1.83 13.59
CA LEU A 62 0.72 1.73 14.68
C LEU A 62 0.11 1.01 15.90
N CYS A 63 -1.13 1.35 16.26
CA CYS A 63 -1.87 0.65 17.32
C CYS A 63 -2.01 -0.84 17.01
N ALA A 64 -2.45 -1.21 15.79
CA ALA A 64 -2.58 -2.61 15.36
C ALA A 64 -1.23 -3.35 15.31
N SER A 65 -0.12 -2.62 15.18
CA SER A 65 1.25 -3.16 15.22
C SER A 65 1.82 -3.29 16.64
N GLY A 66 1.01 -3.05 17.68
CA GLY A 66 1.39 -3.19 19.09
C GLY A 66 2.11 -1.98 19.69
N TYR A 67 2.02 -0.81 19.07
CA TYR A 67 2.56 0.42 19.65
C TYR A 67 1.62 0.97 20.72
N ASP A 68 2.19 1.38 21.84
CA ASP A 68 1.46 2.09 22.89
C ASP A 68 1.41 3.60 22.63
N SER A 69 0.58 4.30 23.41
CA SER A 69 0.37 5.73 23.29
C SER A 69 1.65 6.55 23.47
N LYS A 70 2.60 6.10 24.32
CA LYS A 70 3.87 6.79 24.55
C LYS A 70 4.77 6.71 23.33
N LYS A 71 4.86 5.54 22.70
CA LYS A 71 5.64 5.35 21.46
C LYS A 71 5.04 6.13 20.30
N ILE A 72 3.71 6.17 20.18
CA ILE A 72 3.03 6.92 19.12
C ILE A 72 3.26 8.44 19.29
N ALA A 73 3.22 8.95 20.53
CA ALA A 73 3.41 10.37 20.81
C ALA A 73 4.77 10.91 20.31
N VAL A 74 5.81 10.08 20.27
CA VAL A 74 7.13 10.44 19.72
C VAL A 74 7.01 10.86 18.24
N PHE A 75 6.15 10.22 17.46
CA PHE A 75 5.96 10.53 16.05
C PHE A 75 5.07 11.75 15.81
N LEU A 76 4.04 11.93 16.64
CA LEU A 76 3.06 13.00 16.47
C LEU A 76 3.59 14.37 16.90
N LYS A 77 4.68 14.42 17.69
CA LYS A 77 5.23 15.66 18.27
C LYS A 77 4.20 16.46 19.09
N GLU A 78 3.13 15.80 19.53
CA GLU A 78 2.07 16.35 20.36
C GLU A 78 1.83 15.45 21.57
N SER A 79 1.40 16.04 22.69
CA SER A 79 1.09 15.33 23.94
C SER A 79 -0.33 14.76 23.98
N SER A 80 -1.03 14.70 22.85
CA SER A 80 -2.36 14.08 22.77
C SER A 80 -2.25 12.60 23.10
N THR A 81 -2.92 12.17 24.17
CA THR A 81 -3.04 10.76 24.54
C THR A 81 -3.83 10.04 23.46
N ILE A 82 -3.13 9.28 22.60
CA ILE A 82 -3.78 8.39 21.63
C ILE A 82 -4.35 7.20 22.37
N ASP A 83 -5.66 7.00 22.26
CA ASP A 83 -6.33 5.82 22.76
C ASP A 83 -6.47 4.79 21.63
N CYS A 84 -5.60 3.79 21.65
CA CYS A 84 -5.62 2.69 20.68
C CYS A 84 -6.88 1.83 20.75
N SER A 85 -7.64 1.85 21.87
CA SER A 85 -8.89 1.10 21.98
C SER A 85 -10.01 1.65 21.10
N THR A 86 -9.88 2.91 20.67
CA THR A 86 -10.86 3.58 19.80
C THR A 86 -10.53 3.46 18.31
N GLN A 87 -9.38 2.89 17.96
CA GLN A 87 -8.89 2.77 16.58
C GLN A 87 -9.47 1.52 15.90
N LYS A 88 -9.73 1.62 14.59
CA LYS A 88 -10.60 0.67 13.86
C LYS A 88 -9.89 -0.31 12.94
N LEU A 89 -8.57 -0.50 13.08
CA LEU A 89 -7.80 -1.38 12.19
C LEU A 89 -7.62 -2.77 12.84
N SER A 90 -8.11 -3.83 12.19
CA SER A 90 -8.06 -5.21 12.73
C SER A 90 -6.65 -5.82 12.65
N SER A 91 -5.93 -5.54 11.57
CA SER A 91 -4.54 -5.98 11.36
C SER A 91 -3.71 -4.84 10.76
N PRO A 92 -2.38 -4.76 11.01
CA PRO A 92 -1.50 -3.86 10.27
C PRO A 92 -1.65 -3.99 8.75
N GLY A 93 -1.98 -5.20 8.27
CA GLY A 93 -2.21 -5.48 6.86
C GLY A 93 -3.46 -4.83 6.27
N ASP A 94 -4.40 -4.34 7.10
CA ASP A 94 -5.62 -3.64 6.65
C ASP A 94 -5.42 -2.14 6.39
N LEU A 95 -4.22 -1.60 6.64
CA LEU A 95 -3.89 -0.24 6.22
C LEU A 95 -4.21 -0.11 4.72
N ASN A 96 -4.91 0.95 4.32
CA ASN A 96 -5.41 1.12 2.95
C ASN A 96 -4.29 1.45 1.94
N TYR A 97 -3.28 0.60 1.85
CA TYR A 97 -2.02 0.82 1.18
C TYR A 97 -2.04 0.16 -0.21
N PRO A 98 -1.45 0.79 -1.24
CA PRO A 98 -1.49 0.35 -2.65
C PRO A 98 -0.54 -0.84 -2.95
N SER A 99 -0.40 -1.76 -2.00
CA SER A 99 0.32 -3.02 -2.16
C SER A 99 -0.13 -4.02 -1.10
N PHE A 100 0.13 -5.29 -1.35
CA PHE A 100 -0.12 -6.39 -0.43
C PHE A 100 1.21 -7.04 -0.06
N SER A 101 1.41 -7.33 1.22
CA SER A 101 2.52 -8.13 1.72
C SER A 101 2.01 -9.03 2.82
N VAL A 102 2.29 -10.32 2.71
CA VAL A 102 1.78 -11.35 3.61
C VAL A 102 2.94 -12.24 4.02
N VAL A 103 3.06 -12.45 5.33
CA VAL A 103 3.94 -13.47 5.90
C VAL A 103 3.04 -14.57 6.43
N PHE A 104 3.17 -15.76 5.87
CA PHE A 104 2.41 -16.93 6.31
C PHE A 104 3.12 -17.59 7.49
N GLU A 105 2.39 -17.79 8.58
CA GLU A 105 2.85 -18.57 9.73
C GLU A 105 2.50 -20.04 9.53
N ALA A 106 3.24 -20.95 10.17
CA ALA A 106 2.95 -22.38 10.09
C ALA A 106 1.49 -22.67 10.52
N GLY A 107 0.72 -23.30 9.63
CA GLY A 107 -0.69 -23.63 9.86
C GLY A 107 -1.68 -22.49 9.57
N LYS A 108 -1.22 -21.35 9.04
CA LYS A 108 -2.08 -20.30 8.50
C LYS A 108 -1.85 -20.19 7.00
N ASP A 109 -2.82 -20.68 6.23
CA ASP A 109 -2.75 -20.69 4.76
C ASP A 109 -3.55 -19.54 4.12
N VAL A 110 -4.37 -18.84 4.92
CA VAL A 110 -5.26 -17.76 4.44
C VAL A 110 -5.05 -16.51 5.27
N VAL A 111 -4.85 -15.39 4.58
CA VAL A 111 -4.82 -14.04 5.16
C VAL A 111 -5.70 -13.15 4.30
N GLU A 112 -6.64 -12.46 4.94
CA GLU A 112 -7.57 -11.55 4.29
C GLU A 112 -7.24 -10.11 4.67
N TYR A 113 -7.17 -9.22 3.68
CA TYR A 113 -7.00 -7.79 3.90
C TYR A 113 -8.11 -7.02 3.17
N THR A 114 -8.59 -5.95 3.80
CA THR A 114 -9.57 -5.06 3.19
C THR A 114 -8.90 -3.79 2.64
N ARG A 115 -9.35 -3.34 1.47
CA ARG A 115 -8.94 -2.06 0.86
C ARG A 115 -10.15 -1.27 0.38
N THR A 116 -10.00 0.05 0.38
CA THR A 116 -10.96 0.98 -0.19
C THR A 116 -10.26 1.81 -1.26
N VAL A 117 -10.79 1.80 -2.47
CA VAL A 117 -10.32 2.64 -3.56
C VAL A 117 -11.28 3.79 -3.80
N LYS A 118 -10.73 4.96 -4.12
CA LYS A 118 -11.48 6.17 -4.47
C LYS A 118 -11.30 6.46 -5.94
N ASN A 119 -12.41 6.64 -6.66
CA ASN A 119 -12.39 7.13 -8.03
C ASN A 119 -11.97 8.62 -8.04
N VAL A 120 -10.91 8.92 -8.78
CA VAL A 120 -10.40 10.28 -9.04
C VAL A 120 -10.35 10.58 -10.54
N GLY A 121 -10.90 9.69 -11.37
CA GLY A 121 -11.09 9.92 -12.79
C GLY A 121 -12.23 10.89 -13.07
N THR A 122 -12.33 11.32 -14.32
CA THR A 122 -13.36 12.26 -14.79
C THR A 122 -14.73 11.61 -14.95
N SER A 123 -14.78 10.30 -15.19
CA SER A 123 -16.03 9.53 -15.28
C SER A 123 -16.40 8.98 -13.91
N VAL A 124 -17.53 9.45 -13.35
CA VAL A 124 -18.03 9.00 -12.05
C VAL A 124 -18.62 7.59 -12.11
N ASP A 125 -19.15 7.17 -13.26
CA ASP A 125 -19.82 5.88 -13.48
C ASP A 125 -18.87 4.82 -14.08
N ALA A 126 -17.56 4.99 -13.91
CA ALA A 126 -16.57 4.04 -14.41
C ALA A 126 -16.69 2.68 -13.70
N MET A 127 -16.78 1.61 -14.49
CA MET A 127 -16.71 0.23 -13.99
C MET A 127 -15.31 -0.33 -14.18
N TYR A 128 -14.78 -0.96 -13.12
CA TYR A 128 -13.46 -1.60 -13.12
C TYR A 128 -13.63 -3.11 -12.92
N MET A 129 -12.91 -3.90 -13.72
CA MET A 129 -12.80 -5.34 -13.55
C MET A 129 -11.48 -5.68 -12.87
N VAL A 130 -11.53 -6.49 -11.83
CA VAL A 130 -10.33 -6.96 -11.14
C VAL A 130 -9.72 -8.11 -11.95
N ASN A 131 -8.41 -8.02 -12.21
CA ASN A 131 -7.63 -9.12 -12.75
C ASN A 131 -6.60 -9.56 -11.70
N VAL A 132 -6.47 -10.88 -11.49
CA VAL A 132 -5.56 -11.47 -10.51
C VAL A 132 -4.60 -12.41 -11.23
N ASN A 133 -3.30 -12.17 -11.04
CA ASN A 133 -2.24 -13.06 -11.51
C ASN A 133 -1.54 -13.62 -10.28
N ALA A 134 -1.67 -14.94 -10.07
CA ALA A 134 -1.07 -15.69 -8.96
C ALA A 134 0.08 -16.56 -9.45
#